data_AF-A0A9P0QDA9-F1
#
_entry.id   AF-A0A9P0QDA9-F1
#
_cell.length_a   1.000
_cell.length_b   1.000
_cell.length_c   1.000
_cell.angle_alpha   90.00
_cell.angle_beta   90.00
_cell.angle_gamma   90.00
#
_symmetry.space_group_name_H-M   'P 1'
#
loop_
_entity.id
_entity.type
_entity.pdbx_description
1 polymer ?
#
loop_
_entity_poly.entity_id
_entity_poly.type
_entity_poly.pdbx_seq_one_letter_code
_entity_poly.pdbx_strand_id
1 'polypeptide(L)'
;MFSVQIKLSYTLVSVLAVNLLATSGDITMTWTSPIYPKLHSNDSTINPIGREITRDEDGWIGSLVNVGAMFGPLPFSFVSERFGRKIGLLSIAIPHIIAFMTMAFAESVYLFYLGRLLGGKFG
;
A
#
# COMPACT_ATOMS: atom_id res chain seq x y z
N MET A 1 -34.84 -21.38 -16.31
CA MET A 1 -33.62 -20.79 -16.90
C MET A 1 -33.65 -19.29 -16.62
N PHE A 2 -33.14 -18.86 -15.46
CA PHE A 2 -33.10 -17.45 -15.09
C PHE A 2 -31.99 -16.77 -15.89
N SER A 3 -32.35 -16.05 -16.94
CA SER A 3 -31.40 -15.21 -17.67
C SER A 3 -31.15 -13.97 -16.81
N VAL A 4 -30.02 -13.97 -16.10
CA VAL A 4 -29.55 -12.79 -15.34
C VAL A 4 -29.21 -11.71 -16.35
N GLN A 5 -30.16 -10.82 -16.60
CA GLN A 5 -29.95 -9.61 -17.38
C GLN A 5 -29.08 -8.67 -16.53
N ILE A 6 -27.76 -8.77 -16.65
CA ILE A 6 -26.82 -7.82 -16.07
C ILE A 6 -27.04 -6.48 -16.79
N LYS A 7 -27.98 -5.68 -16.30
CA LYS A 7 -28.04 -4.27 -16.66
C LYS A 7 -26.78 -3.62 -16.10
N LEU A 8 -25.91 -3.12 -16.98
CA LEU A 8 -24.72 -2.33 -16.62
C LEU A 8 -25.18 -1.02 -15.98
N SER A 9 -25.60 -1.08 -14.71
CA SER A 9 -26.07 0.06 -13.93
C SER A 9 -24.86 0.87 -13.47
N TYR A 10 -24.99 2.21 -13.41
CA TYR A 10 -23.97 3.10 -12.82
C TYR A 10 -23.51 2.65 -11.43
N THR A 11 -24.39 1.98 -10.67
CA THR A 11 -24.06 1.37 -9.39
C THR A 11 -22.97 0.29 -9.52
N LEU A 12 -23.03 -0.57 -10.55
CA LEU A 12 -22.04 -1.63 -10.77
C LEU A 12 -20.64 -1.04 -11.01
N VAL A 13 -20.57 0.01 -11.84
CA VAL A 13 -19.31 0.70 -12.14
C VAL A 13 -18.72 1.33 -10.87
N SER A 14 -19.56 1.95 -10.04
CA SER A 14 -19.11 2.54 -8.77
C SER A 14 -18.60 1.49 -7.78
N VAL A 15 -19.28 0.33 -7.69
CA VAL A 15 -18.88 -0.78 -6.82
C VAL A 15 -17.57 -1.37 -7.30
N LEU A 16 -17.38 -1.57 -8.60
CA LEU A 16 -16.11 -2.08 -9.14
C LEU A 16 -14.95 -1.12 -8.88
N ALA A 17 -15.17 0.20 -9.05
CA ALA A 17 -14.16 1.21 -8.76
C ALA A 17 -13.76 1.23 -7.28
N VAL A 18 -14.73 1.16 -6.36
CA VAL A 18 -14.45 1.13 -4.92
C VAL A 18 -13.72 -0.16 -4.52
N ASN A 19 -14.12 -1.31 -5.05
CA ASN A 19 -13.42 -2.57 -4.78
C ASN A 19 -11.98 -2.55 -5.31
N LEU A 20 -11.73 -1.96 -6.48
CA LEU A 20 -10.37 -1.86 -7.02
C LEU A 20 -9.46 -0.98 -6.12
N LEU A 21 -10.00 0.11 -5.57
CA LEU A 21 -9.31 0.94 -4.59
C LEU A 21 -9.02 0.17 -3.30
N ALA A 22 -10.01 -0.59 -2.80
CA ALA A 22 -9.84 -1.41 -1.61
C ALA A 22 -8.75 -2.48 -1.80
N THR A 23 -8.83 -3.24 -2.90
CA THR A 23 -7.83 -4.26 -3.25
C THR A 23 -6.44 -3.67 -3.37
N SER A 24 -6.31 -2.47 -3.94
CA SER A 24 -5.02 -1.79 -4.04
C SER A 24 -4.39 -1.57 -2.67
N GLY A 25 -5.17 -1.13 -1.67
CA GLY A 25 -4.71 -1.00 -0.29
C GLY A 25 -4.33 -2.33 0.37
N ASP A 26 -5.07 -3.39 0.07
CA ASP A 26 -4.81 -4.73 0.64
C ASP A 26 -3.52 -5.37 0.07
N ILE A 27 -3.11 -5.00 -1.16
CA ILE A 27 -1.82 -5.41 -1.74
C ILE A 27 -0.66 -4.93 -0.85
N THR A 28 -0.75 -3.75 -0.25
CA THR A 28 0.32 -3.23 0.62
C THR A 28 0.47 -4.05 1.90
N MET A 29 -0.62 -4.58 2.44
CA MET A 29 -0.58 -5.48 3.60
C MET A 29 0.00 -6.85 3.25
N THR A 30 -0.34 -7.37 2.07
CA THR A 30 0.09 -8.69 1.60
C THR A 30 1.50 -8.71 1.00
N TRP A 31 2.07 -7.54 0.68
CA TRP A 31 3.44 -7.39 0.14
C TRP A 31 4.52 -8.05 0.99
N THR A 32 4.33 -8.10 2.33
CA THR A 32 5.20 -8.82 3.28
C THR A 32 5.42 -10.28 2.88
N SER A 33 4.37 -10.99 2.48
CA SER A 33 4.39 -12.44 2.27
C SER A 33 5.44 -12.91 1.24
N PRO A 34 5.49 -12.37 0.01
CA PRO A 34 6.49 -12.76 -0.98
C PRO A 34 7.87 -12.11 -0.79
N ILE A 35 7.96 -10.99 -0.07
CA ILE A 35 9.24 -10.26 0.07
C ILE A 35 10.06 -10.75 1.26
N TYR A 36 9.42 -11.17 2.36
CA TYR A 36 10.12 -11.64 3.55
C TYR A 36 11.10 -12.79 3.27
N PRO A 37 10.72 -13.83 2.51
CA PRO A 37 11.67 -14.89 2.13
C PRO A 37 12.88 -14.36 1.35
N LYS A 38 12.72 -13.29 0.57
CA LYS A 38 13.82 -12.65 -0.17
C LYS A 38 14.72 -11.82 0.74
N LEU A 39 14.14 -11.11 1.70
CA LEU A 39 14.87 -10.30 2.68
C LEU A 39 15.62 -11.13 3.72
N HIS A 40 15.15 -12.34 4.01
CA HIS A 40 15.87 -13.30 4.86
C HIS A 40 16.93 -14.11 4.09
N SER A 41 16.99 -13.99 2.76
CA SER A 41 18.01 -14.68 1.97
C SER A 41 19.36 -13.97 2.11
N ASN A 42 20.43 -14.76 2.25
CA ASN A 42 21.81 -14.27 2.23
C ASN A 42 22.39 -14.14 0.80
N ASP A 43 21.63 -14.52 -0.23
CA ASP A 43 22.02 -14.36 -1.63
C ASP A 43 21.73 -12.94 -2.11
N SER A 44 22.79 -12.19 -2.44
CA SER A 44 22.72 -10.81 -2.97
C SER A 44 22.04 -10.70 -4.33
N THR A 45 21.85 -11.81 -5.05
CA THR A 45 21.10 -11.86 -6.32
C THR A 45 19.59 -11.83 -6.08
N ILE A 46 19.16 -12.33 -4.91
CA ILE A 46 17.74 -12.44 -4.52
C ILE A 46 17.37 -11.30 -3.55
N ASN A 47 18.29 -10.95 -2.66
CA ASN A 47 18.11 -9.93 -1.65
C ASN A 47 18.64 -8.57 -2.14
N PRO A 48 17.77 -7.59 -2.37
CA PRO A 48 18.17 -6.27 -2.88
C PRO A 48 19.04 -5.47 -1.88
N ILE A 49 19.10 -5.89 -0.61
CA ILE A 49 19.90 -5.27 0.45
C ILE A 49 21.31 -5.89 0.52
N GLY A 50 21.52 -7.05 -0.11
CA GLY A 50 22.79 -7.78 -0.09
C GLY A 50 23.12 -8.47 1.23
N ARG A 51 22.22 -8.44 2.21
CA ARG A 51 22.34 -9.16 3.50
C ARG A 51 20.99 -9.51 4.08
N GLU A 52 20.94 -10.58 4.88
CA GLU A 52 19.77 -10.91 5.69
C GLU A 52 19.37 -9.76 6.62
N ILE A 53 18.05 -9.54 6.73
CA ILE A 53 17.48 -8.58 7.68
C ILE A 53 17.57 -9.11 9.11
N THR A 54 17.89 -8.21 10.04
CA THR A 54 17.90 -8.54 11.47
C THR A 54 16.47 -8.60 12.02
N ARG A 55 16.29 -9.25 13.19
CA ARG A 55 14.98 -9.33 13.86
C ARG A 55 14.40 -7.95 14.18
N ASP A 56 15.24 -7.00 14.54
CA ASP A 56 14.79 -5.63 14.83
C ASP A 56 14.30 -4.96 13.54
N GLU A 57 14.99 -5.16 12.43
CA GLU A 57 14.61 -4.58 11.14
C GLU A 57 13.29 -5.13 10.62
N ASP A 58 13.07 -6.44 10.78
CA ASP A 58 11.78 -7.08 10.53
C ASP A 58 10.66 -6.42 11.36
N GLY A 59 10.85 -6.30 12.68
CA GLY A 59 9.89 -5.66 13.57
C GLY A 59 9.52 -4.23 13.13
N TRP A 60 10.50 -3.46 12.66
CA TRP A 60 10.26 -2.12 12.09
C TRP A 60 9.49 -2.17 10.77
N ILE A 61 9.89 -3.03 9.82
CA ILE A 61 9.17 -3.21 8.53
C ILE A 61 7.69 -3.55 8.78
N GLY A 62 7.42 -4.45 9.72
CA GLY A 62 6.07 -4.88 10.09
C GLY A 62 5.24 -3.82 10.81
N SER A 63 5.84 -3.02 11.69
CA SER A 63 5.12 -2.04 12.51
C SER A 63 4.90 -0.69 11.83
N LEU A 64 5.83 -0.24 10.99
CA LEU A 64 5.77 1.08 10.33
C LEU A 64 4.54 1.26 9.44
N VAL A 65 3.97 0.18 8.90
CA VAL A 65 2.71 0.26 8.13
C VAL A 65 1.55 0.71 9.02
N ASN A 66 1.52 0.28 10.28
CA ASN A 66 0.49 0.69 11.26
C ASN A 66 0.71 2.13 11.70
N VAL A 67 1.97 2.55 11.85
CA VAL A 67 2.33 3.94 12.12
C VAL A 67 1.87 4.84 10.98
N GLY A 68 2.13 4.46 9.73
CA GLY A 68 1.62 5.15 8.54
C GLY A 68 0.09 5.24 8.53
N ALA A 69 -0.60 4.16 8.87
CA ALA A 69 -2.07 4.14 8.96
C ALA A 69 -2.62 5.02 10.09
N MET A 70 -1.87 5.23 11.17
CA MET A 70 -2.26 6.12 12.26
C MET A 70 -2.20 7.60 11.85
N PHE A 71 -1.14 8.00 11.13
CA PHE A 71 -0.94 9.39 10.74
C PHE A 71 -1.54 9.74 9.38
N GLY A 72 -1.78 8.76 8.52
CA GLY A 72 -2.31 8.95 7.17
C GLY A 72 -3.65 9.68 7.10
N PRO A 73 -4.65 9.37 7.93
CA PRO A 73 -5.94 10.05 7.89
C PRO A 73 -5.89 11.55 8.15
N LEU A 74 -4.86 12.06 8.85
CA LEU A 74 -4.75 13.47 9.21
C LEU A 74 -4.68 14.41 7.98
N PRO A 75 -3.69 14.27 7.06
CA PRO A 75 -3.65 15.07 5.85
C PRO A 75 -4.85 14.77 4.93
N PHE A 76 -5.32 13.53 4.87
CA PHE A 76 -6.47 13.17 4.04
C PHE A 76 -7.75 13.89 4.47
N SER A 77 -8.04 13.92 5.79
CA SER A 77 -9.22 14.60 6.33
C SER A 77 -9.23 16.06 5.91
N PHE A 78 -8.10 16.76 6.08
CA PHE A 78 -7.95 18.17 5.70
C PHE A 78 -8.15 18.41 4.19
N VAL A 79 -7.57 17.56 3.34
CA VAL A 79 -7.72 17.67 1.89
C VAL A 79 -9.17 17.38 1.45
N SER A 80 -9.80 16.39 2.07
CA SER A 80 -11.18 15.98 1.74
C SER A 80 -12.22 17.05 2.12
N GLU A 81 -12.00 17.76 3.23
CA GLU A 81 -12.86 18.86 3.69
C GLU A 81 -12.70 20.10 2.81
N ARG A 82 -11.48 20.42 2.38
CA ARG A 82 -11.21 21.65 1.62
C ARG A 82 -11.49 21.55 0.12
N PHE A 83 -11.19 20.39 -0.49
CA PHE A 83 -11.28 20.19 -1.94
C PHE A 83 -12.39 19.22 -2.35
N GLY A 84 -13.10 18.64 -1.38
CA GLY A 84 -14.19 17.69 -1.60
C GLY A 84 -13.74 16.23 -1.66
N ARG A 85 -14.68 15.32 -1.37
CA ARG A 85 -14.45 13.89 -1.17
C ARG A 85 -13.84 13.16 -2.37
N LYS A 86 -14.13 13.58 -3.60
CA LYS A 86 -13.58 12.99 -4.83
C LYS A 86 -12.08 13.25 -4.97
N ILE A 87 -11.65 14.49 -4.72
CA ILE A 87 -10.23 14.87 -4.81
C ILE A 87 -9.46 14.25 -3.64
N GLY A 88 -10.06 14.22 -2.44
CA GLY A 88 -9.51 13.49 -1.30
C GLY A 88 -9.18 12.04 -1.67
N LEU A 89 -10.15 11.28 -2.20
CA LEU A 89 -9.94 9.89 -2.58
C LEU A 89 -8.84 9.71 -3.64
N LEU A 90 -8.79 10.58 -4.65
CA LEU A 90 -7.74 10.54 -5.66
C LEU A 90 -6.35 10.89 -5.09
N SER A 91 -6.29 11.73 -4.06
CA SER A 91 -5.03 12.12 -3.43
C SER A 91 -4.32 10.94 -2.74
N ILE A 92 -5.07 9.91 -2.31
CA ILE A 92 -4.51 8.68 -1.70
C ILE A 92 -3.69 7.87 -2.71
N ALA A 93 -4.07 7.89 -3.99
CA ALA A 93 -3.36 7.14 -5.02
C ALA A 93 -1.90 7.60 -5.17
N ILE A 94 -1.62 8.88 -4.97
CA ILE A 94 -0.29 9.49 -5.13
C ILE A 94 0.74 8.90 -4.13
N PRO A 95 0.55 8.99 -2.80
CA PRO A 95 1.50 8.40 -1.84
C PRO A 95 1.59 6.89 -1.99
N HIS A 96 0.51 6.22 -2.39
CA HIS A 96 0.52 4.77 -2.63
C HIS A 96 1.43 4.39 -3.80
N ILE A 97 1.35 5.11 -4.93
CA ILE A 97 2.24 4.90 -6.07
C ILE A 97 3.69 5.19 -5.68
N ILE A 98 3.93 6.28 -4.95
CA ILE A 98 5.27 6.65 -4.48
C ILE A 98 5.82 5.54 -3.57
N ALA A 99 5.03 5.05 -2.61
CA ALA A 99 5.42 3.96 -1.71
C ALA A 99 5.83 2.70 -2.48
N PHE A 100 5.00 2.27 -3.45
CA PHE A 100 5.32 1.10 -4.28
C PHE A 100 6.56 1.30 -5.14
N MET A 101 6.74 2.49 -5.73
CA MET A 101 7.96 2.81 -6.48
C MET A 101 9.19 2.78 -5.58
N THR A 102 9.13 3.38 -4.39
CA THR A 102 10.23 3.33 -3.42
C THR A 102 10.56 1.89 -3.03
N MET A 103 9.56 1.05 -2.77
CA MET A 103 9.78 -0.36 -2.43
C MET A 103 10.31 -1.18 -3.61
N ALA A 104 9.95 -0.84 -4.84
CA ALA A 104 10.42 -1.53 -6.04
C ALA A 104 11.91 -1.29 -6.32
N PHE A 105 12.41 -0.08 -6.03
CA PHE A 105 13.81 0.31 -6.22
C PHE A 105 14.60 0.38 -4.90
N ALA A 106 14.11 -0.29 -3.85
CA ALA A 106 14.73 -0.24 -2.54
C ALA A 106 15.99 -1.11 -2.48
N GLU A 107 17.16 -0.46 -2.47
CA GLU A 107 18.48 -1.10 -2.25
C GLU A 107 18.89 -1.08 -0.76
N SER A 108 18.05 -0.54 0.12
CA SER A 108 18.34 -0.37 1.54
C SER A 108 17.10 -0.57 2.41
N VAL A 109 17.31 -1.08 3.63
CA VAL A 109 16.27 -1.24 4.66
C VAL A 109 15.53 0.08 4.92
N TYR A 110 16.23 1.21 4.90
CA TYR A 110 15.61 2.53 5.15
C TYR A 110 14.60 2.92 4.08
N LEU A 111 14.81 2.52 2.83
CA LEU A 111 13.85 2.75 1.75
C LEU A 111 12.59 1.88 1.94
N PHE A 112 12.74 0.67 2.47
CA PHE A 112 11.60 -0.13 2.90
C PHE A 112 10.85 0.51 4.05
N TYR A 113 11.54 1.09 5.05
CA TYR A 113 10.88 1.84 6.12
C TYR A 113 10.06 3.02 5.61
N LEU A 114 10.64 3.82 4.71
CA LEU A 114 9.94 4.95 4.10
C LEU A 114 8.74 4.47 3.25
N GLY A 115 8.93 3.44 2.45
CA GLY A 115 7.85 2.80 1.69
C GLY A 115 6.74 2.27 2.58
N ARG A 116 7.06 1.68 3.74
CA ARG A 116 6.05 1.20 4.71
C ARG A 116 5.29 2.32 5.39
N LEU A 117 5.97 3.39 5.76
CA LEU A 117 5.32 4.59 6.32
C LEU A 117 4.37 5.24 5.30
N LEU A 118 4.82 5.39 4.06
CA LEU A 118 4.03 6.00 2.98
C LEU A 118 2.93 5.05 2.46
N GLY A 119 3.11 3.74 2.57
CA GLY A 119 2.14 2.73 2.18
C GLY A 119 1.08 2.44 3.25
N GLY A 120 1.19 3.06 4.43
CA GLY A 120 0.17 2.98 5.46
C GLY A 120 -1.18 3.43 4.92
N LYS A 121 -2.24 2.66 5.21
CA LYS A 121 -3.57 2.89 4.66
C LYS A 121 -4.09 4.26 5.14
N PHE A 122 -4.17 5.21 4.21
CA PHE A 122 -4.93 6.45 4.38
C PHE A 122 -6.41 6.05 4.32
N GLY A 123 -7.09 6.09 5.47
CA GLY A 123 -8.48 5.65 5.63
C GLY A 123 -9.48 6.45 4.80
#